data_AF-A0A813IEE0-F1
#
_entry.id   AF-A0A813IEE0-F1
#
_cell.length_a   1.000
_cell.length_b   1.000
_cell.length_c   1.000
_cell.angle_alpha   90.00
_cell.angle_beta   90.00
_cell.angle_gamma   90.00
#
_symmetry.space_group_name_H-M   'P 1'
#
loop_
_entity.id
_entity.type
_entity.pdbx_description
1 polymer ?
#
loop_
_entity_poly.entity_id
_entity_poly.type
_entity_poly.pdbx_seq_one_letter_code
_entity_poly.pdbx_strand_id
1 'polypeptide(L)'
;MPMPFSVVPAIRQRWVPCLSQIRSAASTRGDFATTSLSGRDRLDPGKKKRAFREDCARVWGNLWDYNKTKFKENHLPISVTCQRHGAFWLKPRDHIQRREGCPKCGILSLPGTLQESAAAVFASGSAPRPSLGQHLLRSREIANQIAEVAIPDDEEGMTVAEVGVGGGALTEALLERPGCKRVIGFEVDDEMVKKALRKGSLLDRRGAIERRLPESARSCNRQEWSRELEGISSRCIVFKGDFLTTSAVPGDCEVATGNVPYRISSALVTRLLCQQPPLKRIVLLVQNEFARKLLAKTGSLKYGRVSALAGAICSSRDFALPGRISPEVFAPPPRVDSAVVCLRPRGELICRHSGELVSPRALDRLLRMLLGEKVKGPSRGLGIEAALSEQLEQSPAALPHSWRVAISRVPGLDPGRPAVSMEPEDFVTLTAELCRLGFEGVGDGRAPRAPGEDPPFRGQLMS
;
A
#
# COMPACT_ATOMS: atom_id res chain seq x y z
N MET A 1 0.44 22.31 10.37
CA MET A 1 -0.62 23.15 9.76
C MET A 1 -0.30 23.33 8.28
N PRO A 2 -1.29 23.47 7.38
CA PRO A 2 -1.00 23.91 6.02
C PRO A 2 -0.37 25.31 6.08
N MET A 3 0.55 25.59 5.15
CA MET A 3 1.03 26.96 4.94
C MET A 3 -0.20 27.82 4.61
N PRO A 4 -0.40 28.97 5.26
CA PRO A 4 -1.54 29.82 4.95
C PRO A 4 -1.56 30.14 3.44
N PHE A 5 -2.77 30.13 2.86
CA PHE A 5 -3.02 30.34 1.42
C PHE A 5 -2.40 31.63 0.86
N SER A 6 -2.03 32.57 1.72
CA SER A 6 -1.33 33.82 1.40
C SER A 6 0.15 33.65 1.00
N VAL A 7 0.78 32.48 1.24
CA VAL A 7 2.25 32.31 1.05
C VAL A 7 2.61 31.63 -0.28
N VAL A 8 1.71 30.85 -0.88
CA VAL A 8 1.95 30.11 -2.13
C VAL A 8 2.23 31.03 -3.34
N PRO A 9 1.55 32.18 -3.51
CA PRO A 9 1.88 33.13 -4.58
C PRO A 9 3.21 33.88 -4.32
N ALA A 10 3.55 34.14 -3.06
CA ALA A 10 4.75 34.89 -2.67
C ALA A 10 6.06 34.07 -2.87
N ILE A 11 6.02 32.76 -2.66
CA ILE A 11 7.13 31.84 -2.98
C ILE A 11 7.33 31.74 -4.49
N ARG A 12 6.25 31.72 -5.29
CA ARG A 12 6.30 31.54 -6.76
C ARG A 12 6.98 32.70 -7.49
N GLN A 13 6.96 33.91 -6.96
CA GLN A 13 7.60 35.09 -7.57
C GLN A 13 9.05 35.33 -7.12
N ARG A 14 9.56 34.61 -6.11
CA ARG A 14 10.84 34.91 -5.45
C ARG A 14 11.85 33.76 -5.46
N TRP A 15 11.90 32.97 -6.53
CA TRP A 15 13.04 32.06 -6.79
C TRP A 15 14.27 32.78 -7.37
N VAL A 16 14.24 34.11 -7.41
CA VAL A 16 15.28 35.01 -7.92
C VAL A 16 16.42 35.36 -6.91
N PRO A 17 16.29 35.26 -5.58
CA PRO A 17 17.34 35.71 -4.65
C PRO A 17 18.57 34.80 -4.52
N CYS A 18 18.78 33.83 -5.41
CA CYS A 18 20.09 33.15 -5.47
C CYS A 18 21.13 33.99 -6.26
N LEU A 19 20.71 35.03 -6.99
CA LEU A 19 21.59 35.83 -7.83
C LEU A 19 22.39 36.91 -7.08
N SER A 20 21.91 37.44 -5.94
CA SER A 20 22.62 38.53 -5.23
C SER A 20 23.78 38.02 -4.36
N GLN A 21 23.70 36.81 -3.80
CA GLN A 21 24.76 36.22 -2.96
C GLN A 21 25.85 35.47 -3.75
N ILE A 22 25.66 35.26 -5.06
CA ILE A 22 26.67 34.62 -5.92
C ILE A 22 27.50 35.65 -6.67
N ARG A 23 27.00 36.89 -6.84
CA ARG A 23 27.82 38.03 -7.29
C ARG A 23 28.98 38.34 -6.35
N SER A 24 28.88 37.99 -5.06
CA SER A 24 30.01 38.13 -4.12
C SER A 24 31.00 36.95 -4.16
N ALA A 25 30.65 35.83 -4.80
CA ALA A 25 31.53 34.66 -4.96
C ALA A 25 32.14 34.54 -6.37
N ALA A 26 31.72 35.39 -7.31
CA ALA A 26 32.15 35.38 -8.72
C ALA A 26 32.92 36.65 -9.12
N SER A 27 33.75 37.21 -8.23
CA SER A 27 34.70 38.28 -8.59
C SER A 27 35.90 37.77 -9.40
N THR A 28 35.97 36.49 -9.74
CA THR A 28 36.97 35.94 -10.65
C THR A 28 36.35 35.03 -11.69
N ARG A 29 36.23 35.57 -12.91
CA ARG A 29 36.00 34.94 -14.22
C ARG A 29 34.56 34.79 -14.72
N GLY A 30 34.23 35.60 -15.73
CA GLY A 30 33.36 35.26 -16.85
C GLY A 30 31.95 35.85 -16.80
N ASP A 31 31.68 36.80 -17.69
CA ASP A 31 30.45 37.57 -17.83
C ASP A 31 29.17 36.71 -17.93
N PHE A 32 28.21 36.95 -17.04
CA PHE A 32 26.84 36.45 -17.19
C PHE A 32 26.06 37.38 -18.12
N ALA A 33 25.97 37.01 -19.40
CA ALA A 33 25.08 37.67 -20.35
C ALA A 33 23.61 37.49 -19.91
N THR A 34 22.94 38.60 -19.58
CA THR A 34 21.49 38.64 -19.39
C THR A 34 20.80 38.59 -20.76
N THR A 35 20.56 37.39 -21.28
CA THR A 35 19.72 37.23 -22.47
C THR A 35 18.24 37.21 -22.05
N SER A 36 17.50 38.25 -22.44
CA SER A 36 16.04 38.25 -22.43
C SER A 36 15.53 37.20 -23.42
N LEU A 37 15.04 36.05 -22.93
CA LEU A 37 14.34 35.09 -23.77
C LEU A 37 12.89 35.55 -23.92
N SER A 38 12.60 36.22 -25.04
CA SER A 38 11.25 36.39 -25.57
C SER A 38 10.80 35.06 -26.20
N GLY A 39 9.49 34.78 -26.13
CA GLY A 39 8.85 33.67 -26.86
C GLY A 39 8.52 32.45 -26.01
N ARG A 40 7.25 32.02 -26.06
CA ARG A 40 6.78 30.78 -25.46
C ARG A 40 7.31 29.59 -26.26
N ASP A 41 8.54 29.17 -25.98
CA ASP A 41 9.02 27.88 -26.47
C ASP A 41 8.29 26.75 -25.73
N ARG A 42 7.28 26.20 -26.40
CA ARG A 42 6.65 24.94 -25.96
C ARG A 42 7.73 23.87 -25.94
N LEU A 43 7.96 23.26 -24.78
CA LEU A 43 8.89 22.15 -24.64
C LEU A 43 8.42 20.96 -25.48
N ASP A 44 9.26 20.52 -26.41
CA ASP A 44 9.08 19.29 -27.19
C ASP A 44 8.97 18.07 -26.25
N PRO A 45 7.89 17.27 -26.36
CA PRO A 45 7.74 15.99 -25.64
C PRO A 45 8.90 15.00 -25.88
N GLY A 46 9.65 15.11 -26.99
CA GLY A 46 10.76 14.24 -27.36
C GLY A 46 12.16 14.71 -26.93
N LYS A 47 12.27 15.69 -26.03
CA LYS A 47 13.55 16.36 -25.71
C LYS A 47 14.61 15.36 -25.18
N LYS A 48 15.79 15.32 -25.79
CA LYS A 48 16.89 14.43 -25.36
C LYS A 48 17.58 14.93 -24.08
N LYS A 49 18.17 14.04 -23.28
CA LYS A 49 18.90 14.33 -22.02
C LYS A 49 19.94 15.46 -22.16
N ARG A 50 20.64 15.54 -23.30
CA ARG A 50 21.64 16.59 -23.59
C ARG A 50 20.99 17.98 -23.67
N ALA A 51 19.91 18.11 -24.45
CA ALA A 51 19.17 19.35 -24.61
C ALA A 51 18.56 19.86 -23.29
N PHE A 52 18.10 18.95 -22.41
CA PHE A 52 17.63 19.32 -21.07
C PHE A 52 18.73 19.97 -20.22
N ARG A 53 19.95 19.41 -20.24
CA ARG A 53 21.08 19.98 -19.48
C ARG A 53 21.50 21.35 -20.01
N GLU A 54 21.51 21.51 -21.33
CA GLU A 54 21.81 22.80 -21.99
C GLU A 54 20.77 23.87 -21.63
N ASP A 55 19.48 23.54 -21.61
CA ASP A 55 18.43 24.47 -21.18
C ASP A 55 18.54 24.83 -19.71
N CYS A 56 18.83 23.85 -18.85
CA CYS A 56 19.05 24.10 -17.43
C CYS A 56 20.27 25.01 -17.20
N ALA A 57 21.37 24.78 -17.91
CA ALA A 57 22.54 25.67 -17.87
C ALA A 57 22.20 27.09 -18.36
N ARG A 58 21.31 27.21 -19.36
CA ARG A 58 20.85 28.53 -19.85
C ARG A 58 19.97 29.27 -18.84
N VAL A 59 19.06 28.57 -18.16
CA VAL A 59 18.13 29.18 -17.20
C VAL A 59 18.79 29.46 -15.85
N TRP A 60 19.71 28.59 -15.42
CA TRP A 60 20.22 28.56 -14.05
C TRP A 60 21.75 28.60 -13.93
N GLY A 61 22.52 28.56 -15.02
CA GLY A 61 23.98 28.46 -14.96
C GLY A 61 24.45 27.21 -14.22
N ASN A 62 25.46 27.36 -13.35
CA ASN A 62 26.05 26.28 -12.57
C ASN A 62 25.43 26.08 -11.18
N LEU A 63 24.22 26.61 -10.93
CA LEU A 63 23.59 26.55 -9.60
C LEU A 63 23.20 25.14 -9.14
N TRP A 64 23.02 24.24 -10.11
CA TRP A 64 22.46 22.91 -9.88
C TRP A 64 23.30 21.87 -10.59
N ASP A 65 23.49 20.71 -9.93
CA ASP A 65 24.16 19.57 -10.53
C ASP A 65 23.14 18.57 -11.09
N TYR A 66 23.26 18.29 -12.39
CA TYR A 66 22.42 17.36 -13.17
C TYR A 66 23.18 16.11 -13.61
N ASN A 67 24.41 15.90 -13.13
CA ASN A 67 25.27 14.80 -13.57
C ASN A 67 24.66 13.43 -13.25
N LYS A 68 24.04 13.31 -12.08
CA LYS A 68 23.34 12.09 -11.64
C LYS A 68 21.89 11.99 -12.14
N THR A 69 21.40 12.99 -12.88
CA THR A 69 20.02 13.04 -13.34
C THR A 69 19.76 12.06 -14.49
N LYS A 70 18.75 11.19 -14.32
CA LYS A 70 18.20 10.32 -15.37
C LYS A 70 16.96 10.97 -15.97
N PHE A 71 17.16 11.84 -16.96
CA PHE A 71 16.07 12.48 -17.68
C PHE A 71 15.42 11.47 -18.65
N LYS A 72 14.08 11.37 -18.61
CA LYS A 72 13.27 10.60 -19.56
C LYS A 72 12.27 11.51 -20.27
N GLU A 73 11.40 12.17 -19.50
CA GLU A 73 10.34 13.05 -20.03
C GLU A 73 10.10 14.26 -19.13
N ASN A 74 9.56 15.35 -19.68
CA ASN A 74 9.45 16.64 -19.00
C ASN A 74 8.47 16.69 -17.81
N HIS A 75 7.52 15.76 -17.75
CA HIS A 75 6.51 15.66 -16.69
C HIS A 75 6.87 14.63 -15.62
N LEU A 76 7.87 13.77 -15.88
CA LEU A 76 8.36 12.78 -14.94
C LEU A 76 9.38 13.43 -13.99
N PRO A 77 9.28 13.18 -12.67
CA PRO A 77 10.17 13.80 -11.72
C PRO A 77 11.61 13.30 -11.87
N ILE A 78 12.55 14.23 -11.82
CA ILE A 78 13.98 13.98 -11.87
C ILE A 78 14.63 14.38 -10.55
N SER A 79 15.72 13.69 -10.19
CA SER A 79 16.56 14.11 -9.07
C SER A 79 17.59 15.13 -9.57
N VAL A 80 17.67 16.25 -8.87
CA VAL A 80 18.64 17.33 -9.10
C VAL A 80 19.32 17.63 -7.77
N THR A 81 20.60 17.98 -7.81
CA THR A 81 21.36 18.30 -6.60
C THR A 81 21.54 19.81 -6.46
N CYS A 82 21.04 20.35 -5.35
CA CYS A 82 21.38 21.69 -4.90
C CYS A 82 22.76 21.66 -4.24
N GLN A 83 23.66 22.55 -4.65
CA GLN A 83 25.00 22.64 -4.06
C GLN A 83 24.99 22.98 -2.56
N ARG A 84 23.94 23.66 -2.06
CA ARG A 84 23.79 24.02 -0.63
C ARG A 84 22.98 23.01 0.19
N HIS A 85 22.02 22.32 -0.44
CA HIS A 85 20.96 21.60 0.28
C HIS A 85 20.82 20.12 -0.10
N GLY A 86 21.68 19.63 -0.99
CA GLY A 86 21.71 18.24 -1.42
C GLY A 86 20.65 17.91 -2.48
N ALA A 87 20.44 16.60 -2.69
CA ALA A 87 19.54 16.09 -3.72
C ALA A 87 18.07 16.30 -3.35
N PHE A 88 17.28 16.73 -4.33
CA PHE A 88 15.83 16.87 -4.22
C PHE A 88 15.17 16.51 -5.55
N TRP A 89 13.85 16.36 -5.55
CA TRP A 89 13.08 15.96 -6.73
C TRP A 89 12.26 17.13 -7.25
N LEU A 90 12.24 17.30 -8.57
CA LEU A 90 11.44 18.31 -9.26
C LEU A 90 10.95 17.77 -10.61
N LYS A 91 10.00 18.45 -11.24
CA LYS A 91 9.59 18.17 -12.63
C LYS A 91 10.41 19.04 -13.58
N PRO A 92 11.05 18.48 -14.63
CA PRO A 92 11.85 19.25 -15.58
C PRO A 92 11.10 20.45 -16.17
N ARG A 93 9.82 20.25 -16.53
CA ARG A 93 8.95 21.31 -17.04
C ARG A 93 8.83 22.47 -16.07
N ASP A 94 8.53 22.20 -14.80
CA ASP A 94 8.31 23.24 -13.80
C ASP A 94 9.64 23.93 -13.43
N HIS A 95 10.73 23.18 -13.41
CA HIS A 95 12.06 23.72 -13.14
C HIS A 95 12.58 24.68 -14.22
N ILE A 96 12.21 24.45 -15.49
CA ILE A 96 12.57 25.33 -16.61
C ILE A 96 11.55 26.44 -16.78
N GLN A 97 10.26 26.09 -16.90
CA GLN A 97 9.20 27.05 -17.29
C GLN A 97 8.74 27.92 -16.11
N ARG A 98 8.66 27.36 -14.91
CA ARG A 98 8.20 28.07 -13.71
C ARG A 98 9.34 28.54 -12.83
N ARG A 99 10.58 28.26 -13.23
CA ARG A 99 11.79 28.53 -12.46
C ARG A 99 11.68 28.00 -11.02
N GLU A 100 11.06 26.83 -10.84
CA GLU A 100 11.03 26.15 -9.54
C GLU A 100 12.38 25.48 -9.28
N GLY A 101 12.98 25.64 -8.11
CA GLY A 101 14.30 25.07 -7.76
C GLY A 101 14.28 24.28 -6.44
N CYS A 102 15.36 24.36 -5.66
CA CYS A 102 15.41 23.78 -4.31
C CYS A 102 14.41 24.42 -3.33
N PRO A 103 13.47 23.64 -2.74
CA PRO A 103 12.49 24.15 -1.79
C PRO A 103 13.12 24.84 -0.57
N LYS A 104 14.27 24.35 -0.10
CA LYS A 104 15.01 24.97 1.02
C LYS A 104 15.55 26.35 0.65
N CYS A 105 16.08 26.52 -0.57
CA CYS A 105 16.48 27.85 -1.06
C CYS A 105 15.27 28.79 -1.13
N GLY A 106 14.14 28.33 -1.65
CA GLY A 106 12.91 29.12 -1.77
C GLY A 106 12.36 29.57 -0.41
N ILE A 107 12.50 28.76 0.63
CA ILE A 107 12.12 29.11 2.00
C ILE A 107 13.10 30.14 2.59
N LEU A 108 14.40 29.95 2.41
CA LEU A 108 15.42 30.87 2.92
C LEU A 108 15.38 32.26 2.26
N SER A 109 14.72 32.39 1.11
CA SER A 109 14.47 33.67 0.43
C SER A 109 13.23 34.43 0.91
N LEU A 110 12.49 33.91 1.89
CA LEU A 110 11.30 34.57 2.44
C LEU A 110 11.67 35.66 3.48
N PRO A 111 10.85 36.73 3.64
CA PRO A 111 11.00 37.68 4.74
C PRO A 111 10.93 37.01 6.12
N GLY A 112 11.65 37.53 7.11
CA GLY A 112 11.89 36.88 8.41
C GLY A 112 10.66 36.31 9.13
N THR A 113 9.53 37.02 9.11
CA THR A 113 8.27 36.56 9.75
C THR A 113 7.66 35.31 9.09
N LEU A 114 7.87 35.13 7.77
CA LEU A 114 7.49 33.94 7.02
C LEU A 114 8.56 32.83 7.10
N GLN A 115 9.80 33.23 7.35
CA GLN A 115 10.94 32.34 7.50
C GLN A 115 10.85 31.54 8.81
N GLU A 116 10.43 32.17 9.92
CA GLU A 116 10.20 31.52 11.22
C GLU A 116 9.06 30.49 11.18
N SER A 117 7.96 30.82 10.49
CA SER A 117 6.82 29.92 10.28
C SER A 117 7.19 28.69 9.43
N ALA A 118 8.10 28.85 8.46
CA ALA A 118 8.58 27.77 7.60
C ALA A 118 9.74 26.97 8.24
N ALA A 119 10.59 27.62 9.04
CA ALA A 119 11.69 27.00 9.76
C ALA A 119 11.20 26.12 10.93
N ALA A 120 10.13 26.50 11.63
CA ALA A 120 9.50 25.70 12.68
C ALA A 120 9.01 24.32 12.18
N VAL A 121 8.64 24.21 10.90
CA VAL A 121 8.23 22.95 10.25
C VAL A 121 9.43 22.01 10.01
N PHE A 122 10.65 22.55 9.90
CA PHE A 122 11.88 21.78 9.69
C PHE A 122 12.70 21.57 10.97
N ALA A 123 12.64 22.49 11.93
CA ALA A 123 13.35 22.41 13.20
C ALA A 123 12.72 21.40 14.19
N SER A 124 11.44 21.05 14.02
CA SER A 124 10.76 20.09 14.90
C SER A 124 11.13 18.61 14.68
N GLY A 125 12.12 18.30 13.84
CA GLY A 125 12.72 16.95 13.74
C GLY A 125 11.77 15.80 13.38
N SER A 126 10.51 16.06 13.06
CA SER A 126 9.45 15.07 12.85
C SER A 126 8.86 15.18 11.45
N ALA A 127 9.72 15.33 10.45
CA ALA A 127 9.29 15.12 9.07
C ALA A 127 9.00 13.61 8.91
N PRO A 128 7.80 13.22 8.43
CA PRO A 128 7.51 11.82 8.10
C PRO A 128 8.64 11.29 7.22
N ARG A 129 9.31 10.22 7.68
CA ARG A 129 10.51 9.71 7.04
C ARG A 129 10.11 9.17 5.67
N PRO A 130 10.59 9.77 4.55
CA PRO A 130 10.23 9.29 3.21
C PRO A 130 10.64 7.82 2.98
N SER A 131 11.59 7.30 3.78
CA SER A 131 12.09 5.93 3.71
C SER A 131 11.04 4.86 4.01
N LEU A 132 9.94 5.17 4.71
CA LEU A 132 8.87 4.20 5.02
C LEU A 132 7.64 4.31 4.11
N GLY A 133 7.58 5.32 3.23
CA GLY A 133 6.43 5.57 2.35
C GLY A 133 5.16 6.01 3.09
N GLN A 134 5.31 6.64 4.26
CA GLN A 134 4.20 7.07 5.10
C GLN A 134 3.54 8.35 4.55
N HIS A 135 2.23 8.28 4.31
CA HIS A 135 1.37 9.38 3.89
C HIS A 135 0.20 9.48 4.88
N LEU A 136 0.26 10.38 5.86
CA LEU A 136 -0.75 10.45 6.93
C LEU A 136 -2.04 11.10 6.40
N LEU A 137 -3.18 10.44 6.59
CA LEU A 137 -4.49 11.00 6.26
C LEU A 137 -4.79 12.20 7.17
N ARG A 138 -5.18 13.33 6.56
CA ARG A 138 -5.56 14.58 7.25
C ARG A 138 -7.03 14.93 7.08
N SER A 139 -7.70 14.41 6.06
CA SER A 139 -9.13 14.66 5.87
C SER A 139 -9.94 13.84 6.87
N ARG A 140 -10.62 14.53 7.79
CA ARG A 140 -11.59 13.91 8.70
C ARG A 140 -12.80 13.36 7.96
N GLU A 141 -13.23 14.03 6.89
CA GLU A 141 -14.32 13.56 6.03
C GLU A 141 -14.02 12.19 5.42
N ILE A 142 -12.83 12.02 4.81
CA ILE A 142 -12.43 10.73 4.25
C ILE A 142 -12.25 9.68 5.36
N ALA A 143 -11.73 10.06 6.53
CA ALA A 143 -11.60 9.14 7.67
C ALA A 143 -12.97 8.63 8.15
N ASN A 144 -13.95 9.53 8.26
CA ASN A 144 -15.33 9.21 8.64
C ASN A 144 -15.98 8.28 7.61
N GLN A 145 -15.86 8.59 6.32
CA GLN A 145 -16.38 7.74 5.24
C GLN A 145 -15.76 6.33 5.25
N ILE A 146 -14.45 6.21 5.53
CA ILE A 146 -13.81 4.90 5.71
C ILE A 146 -14.38 4.18 6.94
N ALA A 147 -14.58 4.89 8.05
CA ALA A 147 -15.12 4.34 9.29
C ALA A 147 -16.58 3.89 9.14
N GLU A 148 -17.40 4.60 8.38
CA GLU A 148 -18.78 4.25 8.02
C GLU A 148 -18.84 2.95 7.21
N VAL A 149 -17.95 2.79 6.23
CA VAL A 149 -17.86 1.52 5.48
C VAL A 149 -17.35 0.39 6.38
N ALA A 150 -16.37 0.66 7.23
CA ALA A 150 -15.78 -0.32 8.13
C ALA A 150 -16.78 -0.80 9.18
N ILE A 151 -17.57 0.12 9.76
CA ILE A 151 -18.59 -0.10 10.77
C ILE A 151 -19.87 0.66 10.35
N PRO A 152 -20.74 0.04 9.53
CA PRO A 152 -22.05 0.57 9.20
C PRO A 152 -22.93 0.82 10.44
N ASP A 153 -23.92 1.71 10.33
CA ASP A 153 -24.80 2.08 11.46
C ASP A 153 -25.68 0.92 11.96
N ASP A 154 -25.92 -0.10 11.13
CA ASP A 154 -26.72 -1.29 11.44
C ASP A 154 -25.91 -2.43 12.07
N GLU A 155 -24.62 -2.22 12.33
CA GLU A 155 -23.73 -3.20 12.98
C GLU A 155 -23.24 -2.67 14.34
N GLU A 156 -23.30 -3.51 15.37
CA GLU A 156 -22.84 -3.19 16.72
C GLU A 156 -21.77 -4.15 17.22
N GLY A 157 -21.00 -3.72 18.22
CA GLY A 157 -20.03 -4.59 18.90
C GLY A 157 -18.75 -4.90 18.12
N MET A 158 -18.45 -4.17 17.04
CA MET A 158 -17.34 -4.48 16.14
C MET A 158 -15.98 -4.16 16.78
N THR A 159 -15.10 -5.17 16.87
CA THR A 159 -13.67 -4.97 17.14
C THR A 159 -12.93 -4.82 15.81
N VAL A 160 -12.11 -3.77 15.69
CA VAL A 160 -11.39 -3.42 14.44
C VAL A 160 -9.89 -3.55 14.62
N ALA A 161 -9.24 -4.26 13.70
CA ALA A 161 -7.78 -4.20 13.54
C ALA A 161 -7.41 -3.05 12.60
N GLU A 162 -6.64 -2.08 13.08
CA GLU A 162 -6.12 -0.98 12.25
C GLU A 162 -4.62 -1.16 11.96
N VAL A 163 -4.24 -1.19 10.68
CA VAL A 163 -2.84 -1.28 10.27
C VAL A 163 -2.33 0.08 9.81
N GLY A 164 -1.38 0.63 10.57
CA GLY A 164 -0.81 1.95 10.35
C GLY A 164 -1.64 3.06 11.00
N VAL A 165 -1.67 3.08 12.34
CA VAL A 165 -2.37 4.11 13.15
C VAL A 165 -1.92 5.52 12.76
N GLY A 166 -0.62 5.70 12.51
CA GLY A 166 -0.06 6.99 12.11
C GLY A 166 -0.42 8.12 13.07
N GLY A 167 -1.07 9.16 12.54
CA GLY A 167 -1.50 10.33 13.32
C GLY A 167 -2.81 10.16 14.10
N GLY A 168 -3.48 9.01 13.98
CA GLY A 168 -4.72 8.69 14.70
C GLY A 168 -6.02 9.19 14.09
N ALA A 169 -6.00 9.81 12.90
CA ALA A 169 -7.20 10.39 12.28
C ALA A 169 -8.27 9.33 11.96
N LEU A 170 -7.86 8.18 11.41
CA LEU A 170 -8.78 7.07 11.13
C LEU A 170 -9.19 6.36 12.43
N THR A 171 -8.24 6.14 13.35
CA THR A 171 -8.49 5.58 14.68
C THR A 171 -9.58 6.36 15.43
N GLU A 172 -9.53 7.69 15.41
CA GLU A 172 -10.53 8.55 16.03
C GLU A 172 -11.90 8.37 15.37
N ALA A 173 -11.97 8.43 14.04
CA ALA A 173 -13.20 8.24 13.29
C ALA A 173 -13.85 6.87 13.58
N LEU A 174 -13.05 5.81 13.71
CA LEU A 174 -13.53 4.47 14.09
C LEU A 174 -14.11 4.45 15.51
N LEU A 175 -13.41 5.03 16.49
CA LEU A 175 -13.87 5.09 17.88
C LEU A 175 -15.14 5.94 18.06
N GLU A 176 -15.42 6.84 17.13
CA GLU A 176 -16.64 7.66 17.10
C GLU A 176 -17.86 6.91 16.54
N ARG A 177 -17.67 5.77 15.86
CA ARG A 177 -18.78 4.96 15.34
C ARG A 177 -19.55 4.31 16.50
N PRO A 178 -20.89 4.43 16.55
CA PRO A 178 -21.71 3.81 17.61
C PRO A 178 -21.46 2.30 17.75
N GLY A 179 -21.33 1.61 16.61
CA GLY A 179 -21.08 0.17 16.55
C GLY A 179 -19.65 -0.26 16.88
N CYS A 180 -18.72 0.66 17.11
CA CYS A 180 -17.36 0.30 17.49
C CYS A 180 -17.35 -0.20 18.94
N LYS A 181 -16.83 -1.40 19.16
CA LYS A 181 -16.49 -1.90 20.50
C LYS A 181 -15.08 -1.50 20.89
N ARG A 182 -14.13 -1.75 19.99
CA ARG A 182 -12.69 -1.58 20.26
C ARG A 182 -11.89 -1.42 18.97
N VAL A 183 -10.82 -0.63 19.01
CA VAL A 183 -9.81 -0.54 17.96
C VAL A 183 -8.48 -1.08 18.47
N ILE A 184 -7.89 -2.01 17.73
CA ILE A 184 -6.57 -2.60 17.97
C ILE A 184 -5.66 -2.16 16.82
N GLY A 185 -4.87 -1.13 17.08
CA GLY A 185 -3.99 -0.49 16.12
C GLY A 185 -2.57 -1.07 16.13
N PHE A 186 -1.93 -1.04 14.97
CA PHE A 186 -0.53 -1.41 14.78
C PHE A 186 0.25 -0.26 14.14
N GLU A 187 1.41 0.07 14.70
CA GLU A 187 2.31 1.06 14.13
C GLU A 187 3.77 0.66 14.34
N VAL A 188 4.55 0.78 13.26
CA VAL A 188 5.98 0.41 13.24
C VAL A 188 6.83 1.59 13.70
N ASP A 189 6.38 2.82 13.46
CA ASP A 189 7.09 4.03 13.84
C ASP A 189 6.75 4.46 15.28
N ASP A 190 7.70 4.21 16.18
CA ASP A 190 7.63 4.57 17.60
C ASP A 190 7.29 6.06 17.83
N GLU A 191 7.82 6.96 17.01
CA GLU A 191 7.56 8.40 17.14
C GLU A 191 6.13 8.76 16.74
N MET A 192 5.52 8.02 15.80
CA MET A 192 4.11 8.19 15.47
C MET A 192 3.22 7.75 16.62
N VAL A 193 3.53 6.64 17.28
CA VAL A 193 2.76 6.18 18.45
C VAL A 193 2.84 7.19 19.59
N LYS A 194 4.04 7.68 19.92
CA LYS A 194 4.22 8.74 20.94
C LYS A 194 3.44 10.00 20.58
N LYS A 195 3.40 10.38 19.30
CA LYS A 195 2.66 11.54 18.84
C LYS A 195 1.14 11.33 18.91
N ALA A 196 0.66 10.15 18.53
CA ALA A 196 -0.75 9.80 18.55
C ALA A 196 -1.30 9.72 19.99
N LEU A 197 -0.49 9.24 20.92
CA LEU A 197 -0.83 9.04 22.34
C LEU A 197 -0.28 10.13 23.27
N ARG A 198 0.24 11.24 22.74
CA ARG A 198 0.76 12.34 23.58
C ARG A 198 -0.33 12.84 24.54
N LYS A 199 0.06 13.24 25.75
CA LYS A 199 -0.87 13.79 26.74
C LYS A 199 -1.72 14.92 26.14
N GLY A 200 -3.03 14.85 26.34
CA GLY A 200 -4.01 15.78 25.82
C GLY A 200 -4.39 15.59 24.35
N SER A 201 -3.79 14.62 23.64
CA SER A 201 -4.24 14.19 22.32
C SER A 201 -5.65 13.57 22.36
N LEU A 202 -6.26 13.42 21.20
CA LEU A 202 -7.61 12.87 21.09
C LEU A 202 -7.62 11.40 21.54
N LEU A 203 -6.62 10.60 21.16
CA LEU A 203 -6.53 9.21 21.60
C LEU A 203 -6.23 9.08 23.10
N ASP A 204 -5.38 9.94 23.66
CA ASP A 204 -5.13 10.01 25.12
C ASP A 204 -6.44 10.30 25.89
N ARG A 205 -7.23 11.28 25.44
CA ARG A 205 -8.56 11.58 26.02
C ARG A 205 -9.57 10.45 25.88
N ARG A 206 -9.39 9.55 24.90
CA ARG A 206 -10.20 8.34 24.69
C ARG A 206 -9.67 7.15 25.50
N GLY A 207 -8.67 7.35 26.36
CA GLY A 207 -8.07 6.31 27.19
C GLY A 207 -7.28 5.28 26.39
N ALA A 208 -6.73 5.67 25.23
CA ALA A 208 -5.92 4.78 24.41
C ALA A 208 -4.64 4.39 25.15
N ILE A 209 -4.28 3.11 25.07
CA ILE A 209 -3.08 2.59 25.70
C ILE A 209 -2.05 2.14 24.66
N GLU A 210 -0.79 2.30 25.02
CA GLU A 210 0.33 1.79 24.27
C GLU A 210 0.74 0.41 24.78
N ARG A 211 1.06 -0.53 23.88
CA ARG A 211 1.75 -1.78 24.21
C ARG A 211 2.83 -2.09 23.19
N ARG A 212 3.83 -2.88 23.60
CA ARG A 212 4.77 -3.51 22.67
C ARG A 212 4.13 -4.76 22.08
N LEU A 213 4.37 -5.03 20.79
CA LEU A 213 3.93 -6.28 20.18
C LEU A 213 4.62 -7.46 20.89
N PRO A 214 3.87 -8.43 21.46
CA PRO A 214 4.47 -9.55 22.17
C PRO A 214 5.19 -10.49 21.19
N GLU A 215 6.23 -11.20 21.64
CA GLU A 215 6.96 -12.13 20.79
C GLU A 215 6.09 -13.29 20.32
N SER A 216 5.13 -13.71 21.17
CA SER A 216 4.09 -14.70 20.88
C SER A 216 3.26 -14.35 19.65
N ALA A 217 3.14 -13.06 19.29
CA ALA A 217 2.36 -12.59 18.14
C ALA A 217 2.73 -13.26 16.81
N ARG A 218 3.98 -13.76 16.69
CA ARG A 218 4.51 -14.38 15.48
C ARG A 218 4.02 -15.80 15.23
N SER A 219 3.58 -16.48 16.28
CA SER A 219 3.14 -17.88 16.22
C SER A 219 1.72 -18.08 16.77
N CYS A 220 1.17 -17.09 17.46
CA CYS A 220 -0.11 -17.25 18.12
C CYS A 220 -1.31 -17.26 17.15
N ASN A 221 -2.31 -18.04 17.50
CA ASN A 221 -3.61 -18.04 16.85
C ASN A 221 -4.54 -16.97 17.47
N ARG A 222 -5.76 -16.84 16.94
CA ARG A 222 -6.72 -15.83 17.43
C ARG A 222 -7.14 -16.04 18.88
N GLN A 223 -7.26 -17.28 19.35
CA GLN A 223 -7.67 -17.59 20.72
C GLN A 223 -6.58 -17.19 21.72
N GLU A 224 -5.32 -17.44 21.36
CA GLU A 224 -4.17 -17.00 22.15
C GLU A 224 -4.07 -15.48 22.21
N TRP A 225 -4.33 -14.79 21.09
CA TRP A 225 -4.46 -13.33 21.11
C TRP A 225 -5.57 -12.83 22.04
N SER A 226 -6.70 -13.54 22.14
CA SER A 226 -7.77 -13.13 23.06
C SER A 226 -7.31 -13.14 24.51
N ARG A 227 -6.44 -14.08 24.90
CA ARG A 227 -5.83 -14.12 26.25
C ARG A 227 -4.87 -12.95 26.48
N GLU A 228 -4.07 -12.59 25.47
CA GLU A 228 -3.18 -11.42 25.54
C GLU A 228 -3.96 -10.10 25.71
N LEU A 229 -5.21 -10.07 25.26
CA LEU A 229 -6.11 -8.90 25.34
C LEU A 229 -7.05 -8.95 26.56
N GLU A 230 -7.06 -10.06 27.30
CA GLU A 230 -7.92 -10.27 28.45
C GLU A 230 -7.55 -9.30 29.58
N GLY A 231 -8.56 -8.78 30.30
CA GLY A 231 -8.37 -7.81 31.37
C GLY A 231 -8.02 -6.37 30.90
N ILE A 232 -7.79 -6.13 29.61
CA ILE A 232 -7.61 -4.78 29.08
C ILE A 232 -8.98 -4.11 28.89
N SER A 233 -9.27 -3.10 29.71
CA SER A 233 -10.53 -2.34 29.64
C SER A 233 -10.56 -1.28 28.53
N SER A 234 -9.40 -0.81 28.08
CA SER A 234 -9.32 0.25 27.06
C SER A 234 -9.99 -0.16 25.74
N ARG A 235 -10.70 0.80 25.14
CA ARG A 235 -11.30 0.68 23.80
C ARG A 235 -10.31 0.94 22.67
N CYS A 236 -9.11 1.45 22.95
CA CYS A 236 -8.10 1.72 21.94
C CYS A 236 -6.74 1.22 22.42
N ILE A 237 -6.21 0.21 21.73
CA ILE A 237 -4.92 -0.40 22.05
C ILE A 237 -4.01 -0.18 20.84
N VAL A 238 -2.86 0.44 21.03
CA VAL A 238 -1.87 0.64 19.95
C VAL A 238 -0.64 -0.21 20.25
N PHE A 239 -0.43 -1.23 19.42
CA PHE A 239 0.77 -2.06 19.44
C PHE A 239 1.90 -1.43 18.62
N LYS A 240 3.04 -1.23 19.26
CA LYS A 240 4.32 -0.94 18.58
C LYS A 240 4.87 -2.21 17.96
N GLY A 241 4.78 -2.32 16.65
CA GLY A 241 5.27 -3.47 15.90
C GLY A 241 4.70 -3.58 14.49
N ASP A 242 5.29 -4.49 13.71
CA ASP A 242 4.87 -4.77 12.33
C ASP A 242 3.76 -5.82 12.32
N PHE A 243 2.56 -5.41 11.92
CA PHE A 243 1.40 -6.29 11.75
C PHE A 243 1.71 -7.50 10.86
N LEU A 244 2.54 -7.36 9.82
CA LEU A 244 2.87 -8.47 8.91
C LEU A 244 3.70 -9.56 9.58
N THR A 245 4.31 -9.29 10.74
CA THR A 245 5.00 -10.31 11.53
C THR A 245 4.06 -11.17 12.36
N THR A 246 2.78 -10.81 12.44
CA THR A 246 1.78 -11.58 13.19
C THR A 246 1.29 -12.80 12.41
N SER A 247 1.08 -13.92 13.10
CA SER A 247 0.51 -15.15 12.52
C SER A 247 -1.02 -15.10 12.36
N ALA A 248 -1.71 -14.38 13.25
CA ALA A 248 -3.15 -14.17 13.21
C ALA A 248 -3.52 -12.69 13.52
N VAL A 249 -4.65 -12.23 12.97
CA VAL A 249 -5.28 -10.96 13.37
C VAL A 249 -5.67 -11.08 14.85
N PRO A 250 -5.45 -10.05 15.69
CA PRO A 250 -5.73 -10.14 17.11
C PRO A 250 -7.17 -10.45 17.47
N GLY A 251 -7.33 -11.36 18.44
CA GLY A 251 -8.53 -11.57 19.22
C GLY A 251 -9.78 -11.74 18.37
N ASP A 252 -10.83 -11.02 18.77
CA ASP A 252 -12.16 -11.02 18.17
C ASP A 252 -12.31 -9.99 17.02
N CYS A 253 -11.23 -9.44 16.46
CA CYS A 253 -11.35 -8.47 15.36
C CYS A 253 -12.11 -9.01 14.14
N GLU A 254 -13.28 -8.48 13.85
CA GLU A 254 -14.09 -8.89 12.68
C GLU A 254 -13.78 -8.07 11.44
N VAL A 255 -13.27 -6.85 11.65
CA VAL A 255 -12.99 -5.89 10.60
C VAL A 255 -11.50 -5.55 10.61
N ALA A 256 -10.90 -5.44 9.43
CA ALA A 256 -9.57 -4.84 9.28
C ALA A 256 -9.64 -3.57 8.45
N THR A 257 -8.91 -2.54 8.87
CA THR A 257 -8.83 -1.26 8.16
C THR A 257 -7.43 -0.66 8.23
N GLY A 258 -7.20 0.38 7.45
CA GLY A 258 -5.94 1.13 7.53
C GLY A 258 -5.68 2.03 6.34
N ASN A 259 -4.92 3.09 6.61
CA ASN A 259 -4.24 3.89 5.60
C ASN A 259 -2.88 3.27 5.31
N VAL A 260 -2.87 2.34 4.37
CA VAL A 260 -1.79 1.36 4.22
C VAL A 260 -0.56 2.00 3.56
N PRO A 261 0.66 1.85 4.12
CA PRO A 261 1.88 2.21 3.42
C PRO A 261 1.98 1.47 2.08
N TYR A 262 2.15 2.20 0.98
CA TYR A 262 1.94 1.64 -0.37
C TYR A 262 2.88 0.48 -0.73
N ARG A 263 4.05 0.40 -0.11
CA ARG A 263 5.01 -0.69 -0.33
C ARG A 263 4.55 -2.04 0.21
N ILE A 264 3.61 -2.05 1.17
CA ILE A 264 3.15 -3.29 1.83
C ILE A 264 1.77 -3.74 1.38
N SER A 265 1.08 -2.99 0.51
CA SER A 265 -0.34 -3.23 0.19
C SER A 265 -0.64 -4.65 -0.28
N SER A 266 0.20 -5.23 -1.15
CA SER A 266 -0.01 -6.64 -1.58
C SER A 266 0.19 -7.62 -0.44
N ALA A 267 1.21 -7.45 0.40
CA ALA A 267 1.50 -8.37 1.49
C ALA A 267 0.39 -8.30 2.56
N LEU A 268 -0.07 -7.09 2.87
CA LEU A 268 -1.15 -6.86 3.82
C LEU A 268 -2.47 -7.46 3.33
N VAL A 269 -2.88 -7.17 2.10
CA VAL A 269 -4.14 -7.71 1.54
C VAL A 269 -4.10 -9.24 1.54
N THR A 270 -3.02 -9.86 1.09
CA THR A 270 -2.86 -11.32 1.16
C THR A 270 -2.94 -11.83 2.60
N ARG A 271 -2.25 -11.18 3.55
CA ARG A 271 -2.26 -11.58 4.96
C ARG A 271 -3.65 -11.52 5.60
N LEU A 272 -4.46 -10.52 5.23
CA LEU A 272 -5.83 -10.35 5.72
C LEU A 272 -6.81 -11.32 5.05
N LEU A 273 -6.69 -11.53 3.73
CA LEU A 273 -7.54 -12.49 3.00
C LEU A 273 -7.29 -13.93 3.45
N CYS A 274 -6.04 -14.28 3.79
CA CYS A 274 -5.69 -15.60 4.28
C CYS A 274 -5.92 -15.78 5.79
N GLN A 275 -6.52 -14.81 6.49
CA GLN A 275 -6.87 -14.94 7.90
C GLN A 275 -7.96 -16.01 8.09
N GLN A 276 -7.82 -16.85 9.10
CA GLN A 276 -8.83 -17.83 9.51
C GLN A 276 -9.19 -17.69 11.00
N PRO A 277 -10.48 -17.78 11.38
CA PRO A 277 -11.66 -17.60 10.52
C PRO A 277 -11.60 -16.27 9.73
N PRO A 278 -12.25 -16.20 8.56
CA PRO A 278 -12.22 -15.03 7.71
C PRO A 278 -12.76 -13.79 8.42
N LEU A 279 -12.23 -12.63 8.05
CA LEU A 279 -12.76 -11.35 8.51
C LEU A 279 -14.11 -11.09 7.84
N LYS A 280 -15.02 -10.43 8.56
CA LYS A 280 -16.31 -9.97 8.02
C LYS A 280 -16.09 -8.94 6.92
N ARG A 281 -15.11 -8.05 7.10
CA ARG A 281 -14.84 -6.94 6.19
C ARG A 281 -13.40 -6.46 6.24
N ILE A 282 -12.85 -6.09 5.09
CA ILE A 282 -11.53 -5.45 4.98
C ILE A 282 -11.71 -4.14 4.20
N VAL A 283 -11.41 -3.00 4.82
CA VAL A 283 -11.57 -1.66 4.20
C VAL A 283 -10.22 -0.96 4.18
N LEU A 284 -9.62 -0.73 3.01
CA LEU A 284 -8.26 -0.21 2.94
C LEU A 284 -8.17 1.01 2.04
N LEU A 285 -7.49 2.05 2.53
CA LEU A 285 -7.05 3.17 1.73
C LEU A 285 -5.68 2.83 1.13
N VAL A 286 -5.63 2.70 -0.19
CA VAL A 286 -4.47 2.23 -0.97
C VAL A 286 -4.26 3.10 -2.20
N GLN A 287 -3.15 2.92 -2.92
CA GLN A 287 -2.97 3.58 -4.23
C GLN A 287 -4.06 3.16 -5.21
N ASN A 288 -4.57 4.11 -6.01
CA ASN A 288 -5.61 3.82 -7.01
C ASN A 288 -5.15 2.81 -8.07
N GLU A 289 -3.86 2.78 -8.41
CA GLU A 289 -3.31 1.77 -9.34
C GLU A 289 -3.39 0.36 -8.75
N PHE A 290 -2.98 0.21 -7.49
CA PHE A 290 -3.10 -1.05 -6.75
C PHE A 290 -4.57 -1.45 -6.53
N ALA A 291 -5.46 -0.52 -6.19
CA ALA A 291 -6.90 -0.78 -6.09
C ALA A 291 -7.46 -1.36 -7.39
N ARG A 292 -7.12 -0.76 -8.53
CA ARG A 292 -7.53 -1.26 -9.85
C ARG A 292 -6.95 -2.63 -10.19
N LYS A 293 -5.74 -2.94 -9.71
CA LYS A 293 -5.15 -4.28 -9.82
C LYS A 293 -5.94 -5.27 -8.97
N LEU A 294 -6.20 -4.96 -7.71
CA LEU A 294 -6.92 -5.81 -6.78
C LEU A 294 -8.35 -6.15 -7.25
N LEU A 295 -9.03 -5.18 -7.86
CA LEU A 295 -10.39 -5.30 -8.39
C LEU A 295 -10.44 -5.76 -9.86
N ALA A 296 -9.31 -6.07 -10.48
CA ALA A 296 -9.27 -6.50 -11.88
C ALA A 296 -10.00 -7.84 -12.05
N LYS A 297 -10.79 -7.94 -13.12
CA LYS A 297 -11.41 -9.19 -13.57
C LYS A 297 -10.47 -9.96 -14.51
N THR A 298 -10.68 -11.26 -14.62
CA THR A 298 -10.00 -12.13 -15.59
C THR A 298 -10.07 -11.54 -17.00
N GLY A 299 -8.99 -11.70 -17.78
CA GLY A 299 -8.83 -11.09 -19.11
C GLY A 299 -8.40 -9.61 -19.10
N SER A 300 -8.43 -8.92 -17.95
CA SER A 300 -7.86 -7.57 -17.83
C SER A 300 -6.32 -7.60 -17.82
N LEU A 301 -5.67 -6.61 -18.44
CA LEU A 301 -4.22 -6.42 -18.35
C LEU A 301 -3.70 -6.22 -16.92
N LYS A 302 -4.58 -5.84 -15.98
CA LYS A 302 -4.23 -5.66 -14.56
C LYS A 302 -4.49 -6.90 -13.72
N TYR A 303 -5.07 -7.95 -14.30
CA TYR A 303 -5.33 -9.20 -13.61
C TYR A 303 -4.02 -9.91 -13.26
N GLY A 304 -3.96 -10.49 -12.07
CA GLY A 304 -2.81 -11.25 -11.60
C GLY A 304 -3.04 -11.80 -10.21
N ARG A 305 -1.96 -12.18 -9.52
CA ARG A 305 -2.01 -12.92 -8.25
C ARG A 305 -3.02 -12.37 -7.23
N VAL A 306 -2.94 -11.08 -6.90
CA VAL A 306 -3.82 -10.45 -5.88
C VAL A 306 -5.27 -10.37 -6.34
N SER A 307 -5.50 -10.19 -7.64
CA SER A 307 -6.83 -10.16 -8.25
C SER A 307 -7.45 -11.57 -8.21
N ALA A 308 -6.69 -12.60 -8.56
CA ALA A 308 -7.15 -13.99 -8.50
C ALA A 308 -7.45 -14.40 -7.05
N LEU A 309 -6.54 -14.11 -6.11
CA LEU A 309 -6.72 -14.41 -4.68
C LEU A 309 -7.98 -13.74 -4.12
N ALA A 310 -8.15 -12.43 -4.33
CA ALA A 310 -9.33 -11.71 -3.87
C ALA A 310 -10.62 -12.18 -4.55
N GLY A 311 -10.56 -12.52 -5.85
CA GLY A 311 -11.72 -13.05 -6.57
C GLY A 311 -12.15 -14.43 -6.08
N ALA A 312 -11.18 -15.22 -5.61
CA ALA A 312 -11.45 -16.52 -5.03
C ALA A 312 -11.90 -16.40 -3.57
N ILE A 313 -11.40 -15.45 -2.78
CA ILE A 313 -11.73 -15.41 -1.35
C ILE A 313 -12.95 -14.54 -1.05
N CYS A 314 -13.29 -13.56 -1.87
CA CYS A 314 -14.35 -12.61 -1.55
C CYS A 314 -15.69 -12.95 -2.21
N SER A 315 -16.78 -12.74 -1.48
CA SER A 315 -18.14 -12.70 -2.03
C SER A 315 -18.38 -11.39 -2.78
N SER A 316 -17.79 -10.27 -2.32
CA SER A 316 -17.77 -9.00 -3.05
C SER A 316 -16.47 -8.22 -2.83
N ARG A 317 -16.13 -7.38 -3.80
CA ARG A 317 -14.92 -6.55 -3.79
C ARG A 317 -15.13 -5.34 -4.68
N ASP A 318 -15.12 -4.15 -4.09
CA ASP A 318 -15.50 -2.93 -4.81
C ASP A 318 -14.70 -1.72 -4.32
N PHE A 319 -14.80 -0.63 -5.10
CA PHE A 319 -14.44 0.68 -4.58
C PHE A 319 -15.48 1.07 -3.53
N ALA A 320 -15.03 1.34 -2.31
CA ALA A 320 -15.94 1.66 -1.22
C ALA A 320 -16.44 3.11 -1.29
N LEU A 321 -15.62 3.99 -1.86
CA LEU A 321 -15.94 5.41 -2.06
C LEU A 321 -15.90 5.74 -3.55
N PRO A 322 -16.75 6.68 -4.01
CA PRO A 322 -16.78 7.09 -5.40
C PRO A 322 -15.51 7.86 -5.77
N GLY A 323 -14.97 7.57 -6.96
CA GLY A 323 -13.87 8.33 -7.54
C GLY A 323 -12.50 8.03 -6.92
N ARG A 324 -11.58 8.99 -7.07
CA ARG A 324 -10.19 8.91 -6.59
C ARG A 324 -10.01 9.88 -5.44
N ILE A 325 -9.15 9.52 -4.48
CA ILE A 325 -8.80 10.36 -3.35
C ILE A 325 -7.52 11.14 -3.69
N SER A 326 -7.66 12.46 -3.69
CA SER A 326 -6.58 13.40 -4.04
C SER A 326 -5.41 13.30 -3.06
N PRO A 327 -4.15 13.39 -3.52
CA PRO A 327 -2.98 13.51 -2.66
C PRO A 327 -3.03 14.64 -1.61
N GLU A 328 -3.83 15.68 -1.85
CA GLU A 328 -3.94 16.85 -0.98
C GLU A 328 -4.52 16.54 0.40
N VAL A 329 -5.25 15.43 0.54
CA VAL A 329 -5.81 15.00 1.83
C VAL A 329 -4.78 14.31 2.73
N PHE A 330 -3.52 14.19 2.29
CA PHE A 330 -2.46 13.50 3.01
C PHE A 330 -1.29 14.41 3.37
N ALA A 331 -0.45 13.96 4.30
CA ALA A 331 0.83 14.59 4.60
C ALA A 331 1.96 13.58 4.90
N PRO A 332 3.09 13.65 4.17
CA PRO A 332 3.27 14.48 2.98
C PRO A 332 2.34 13.97 1.86
N PRO A 333 1.95 14.81 0.89
CA PRO A 333 1.09 14.36 -0.19
C PRO A 333 1.80 13.26 -1.02
N PRO A 334 1.12 12.14 -1.33
CA PRO A 334 1.66 11.13 -2.23
C PRO A 334 1.80 11.65 -3.66
N ARG A 335 2.55 10.92 -4.50
CA ARG A 335 2.74 11.29 -5.91
C ARG A 335 1.58 10.87 -6.82
N VAL A 336 0.71 10.01 -6.31
CA VAL A 336 -0.36 9.35 -7.06
C VAL A 336 -1.64 9.40 -6.25
N ASP A 337 -2.77 9.29 -6.94
CA ASP A 337 -4.08 9.20 -6.32
C ASP A 337 -4.24 7.93 -5.47
N SER A 338 -5.07 8.03 -4.43
CA SER A 338 -5.52 6.90 -3.62
C SER A 338 -6.94 6.48 -3.97
N ALA A 339 -7.37 5.34 -3.45
CA ALA A 339 -8.75 4.86 -3.50
C ALA A 339 -9.03 4.01 -2.24
N VAL A 340 -10.29 3.95 -1.83
CA VAL A 340 -10.73 3.03 -0.77
C VAL A 340 -11.34 1.81 -1.42
N VAL A 341 -10.89 0.64 -1.00
CA VAL A 341 -11.44 -0.65 -1.40
C VAL A 341 -12.13 -1.31 -0.22
N CYS A 342 -13.25 -1.99 -0.48
CA CYS A 342 -13.91 -2.85 0.49
C CYS A 342 -13.91 -4.28 -0.07
N LEU A 343 -13.37 -5.21 0.71
CA LEU A 343 -13.40 -6.64 0.43
C LEU A 343 -14.27 -7.32 1.48
N ARG A 344 -15.16 -8.19 1.03
CA ARG A 344 -15.98 -9.04 1.91
C ARG A 344 -15.60 -10.49 1.65
N PRO A 345 -14.68 -11.07 2.46
CA PRO A 345 -14.40 -12.50 2.39
C PRO A 345 -15.68 -13.33 2.47
N ARG A 346 -15.75 -14.41 1.68
CA ARG A 346 -16.72 -15.48 1.92
C ARG A 346 -16.32 -16.25 3.18
N GLY A 347 -17.20 -17.12 3.66
CA GLY A 347 -16.90 -18.04 4.76
C GLY A 347 -15.80 -19.04 4.37
N GLU A 348 -15.97 -20.30 4.75
CA GLU A 348 -15.03 -21.34 4.34
C GLU A 348 -14.87 -21.40 2.81
N LEU A 349 -13.63 -21.48 2.35
CA LEU A 349 -13.31 -21.58 0.92
C LEU A 349 -13.49 -23.03 0.48
N ILE A 350 -14.66 -23.32 -0.09
CA ILE A 350 -15.01 -24.66 -0.57
C ILE A 350 -14.90 -24.69 -2.09
N CYS A 351 -14.19 -25.69 -2.62
CA CYS A 351 -14.15 -25.99 -4.05
C CYS A 351 -15.53 -26.47 -4.50
N ARG A 352 -16.16 -25.77 -5.45
CA ARG A 352 -17.51 -26.12 -5.92
C ARG A 352 -17.56 -27.44 -6.68
N HIS A 353 -16.46 -27.79 -7.36
CA HIS A 353 -16.39 -29.02 -8.15
C HIS A 353 -16.26 -30.26 -7.25
N SER A 354 -15.43 -30.19 -6.21
CA SER A 354 -15.06 -31.34 -5.40
C SER A 354 -15.67 -31.38 -4.01
N GLY A 355 -16.26 -30.28 -3.54
CA GLY A 355 -16.79 -30.13 -2.19
C GLY A 355 -15.72 -29.95 -1.10
N GLU A 356 -14.44 -29.92 -1.46
CA GLU A 356 -13.35 -29.88 -0.49
C GLU A 356 -13.08 -28.47 0.05
N LEU A 357 -12.68 -28.43 1.32
CA LEU A 357 -12.13 -27.24 1.96
C LEU A 357 -10.74 -26.94 1.41
N VAL A 358 -10.54 -25.72 0.93
CA VAL A 358 -9.27 -25.22 0.40
C VAL A 358 -8.70 -24.18 1.35
N SER A 359 -7.48 -24.40 1.83
CA SER A 359 -6.79 -23.39 2.64
C SER A 359 -6.47 -22.15 1.79
N PRO A 360 -6.83 -20.93 2.23
CA PRO A 360 -6.42 -19.69 1.56
C PRO A 360 -4.90 -19.56 1.41
N ARG A 361 -4.11 -20.15 2.32
CA ARG A 361 -2.64 -20.15 2.23
C ARG A 361 -2.13 -21.09 1.14
N ALA A 362 -2.75 -22.26 0.97
CA ALA A 362 -2.45 -23.18 -0.14
C ALA A 362 -2.79 -22.53 -1.49
N LEU A 363 -3.93 -21.85 -1.58
CA LEU A 363 -4.31 -21.10 -2.77
C LEU A 363 -3.29 -19.98 -3.10
N ASP A 364 -2.90 -19.16 -2.11
CA ASP A 364 -1.90 -18.11 -2.34
C ASP A 364 -0.53 -18.71 -2.75
N ARG A 365 -0.17 -19.89 -2.24
CA ARG A 365 1.04 -20.63 -2.68
C ARG A 365 0.95 -21.01 -4.16
N LEU A 366 -0.16 -21.62 -4.60
CA LEU A 366 -0.37 -21.95 -6.01
C LEU A 366 -0.32 -20.70 -6.90
N LEU A 367 -1.01 -19.64 -6.48
CA LEU A 367 -1.04 -18.37 -7.21
C LEU A 367 0.35 -17.72 -7.27
N ARG A 368 1.23 -17.92 -6.28
CA ARG A 368 2.64 -17.48 -6.34
C ARG A 368 3.44 -18.24 -7.39
N MET A 369 3.22 -19.55 -7.49
CA MET A 369 3.89 -20.39 -8.49
C MET A 369 3.46 -19.99 -9.91
N LEU A 370 2.18 -19.71 -10.10
CA LEU A 370 1.61 -19.41 -11.43
C LEU A 370 1.69 -17.94 -11.85
N LEU A 371 1.56 -17.00 -10.91
CA LEU A 371 1.37 -15.56 -11.18
C LEU A 371 2.36 -14.66 -10.43
N GLY A 372 3.40 -15.21 -9.80
CA GLY A 372 4.38 -14.46 -9.00
C GLY A 372 5.35 -13.59 -9.83
N GLU A 373 5.94 -12.57 -9.20
CA GLU A 373 6.89 -11.65 -9.87
C GLU A 373 8.24 -12.30 -10.25
N LYS A 374 8.57 -13.44 -9.62
CA LYS A 374 9.77 -14.23 -9.96
C LYS A 374 9.60 -15.07 -11.23
N VAL A 375 8.41 -15.10 -11.82
CA VAL A 375 8.15 -15.57 -13.18
C VAL A 375 8.78 -14.55 -14.15
N LYS A 376 10.10 -14.63 -14.36
CA LYS A 376 10.87 -13.71 -15.21
C LYS A 376 11.06 -14.32 -16.59
N GLY A 377 10.83 -13.53 -17.64
CA GLY A 377 11.06 -13.95 -19.03
C GLY A 377 9.80 -14.53 -19.69
N PRO A 378 9.93 -15.42 -20.71
CA PRO A 378 8.81 -15.97 -21.50
C PRO A 378 7.70 -16.65 -20.65
N SER A 379 8.00 -16.92 -19.38
CA SER A 379 7.12 -17.49 -18.35
C SER A 379 5.83 -16.72 -18.04
N ARG A 380 5.75 -15.42 -18.30
CA ARG A 380 4.47 -14.67 -18.17
C ARG A 380 3.42 -15.08 -19.21
N GLY A 381 3.86 -15.75 -20.28
CA GLY A 381 3.02 -16.36 -21.30
C GLY A 381 3.20 -17.88 -21.38
N LEU A 382 3.89 -18.51 -20.43
CA LEU A 382 3.96 -19.97 -20.39
C LEU A 382 2.60 -20.55 -20.02
N GLY A 383 2.29 -21.70 -20.59
CA GLY A 383 1.18 -22.53 -20.15
C GLY A 383 1.29 -22.89 -18.67
N ILE A 384 0.15 -23.13 -18.03
CA ILE A 384 0.02 -23.57 -16.63
C ILE A 384 0.99 -24.71 -16.30
N GLU A 385 1.09 -25.72 -17.17
CA GLU A 385 1.96 -26.88 -16.93
C GLU A 385 3.44 -26.49 -16.90
N ALA A 386 3.87 -25.67 -17.85
CA ALA A 386 5.25 -25.19 -17.94
C ALA A 386 5.60 -24.28 -16.75
N ALA A 387 4.66 -23.41 -16.33
CA ALA A 387 4.83 -22.55 -15.17
C ALA A 387 5.00 -23.35 -13.86
N LEU A 388 4.21 -24.41 -13.65
CA LEU A 388 4.37 -25.29 -12.48
C LEU A 388 5.68 -26.07 -12.52
N SER A 389 6.07 -26.57 -13.69
CA SER A 389 7.32 -27.31 -13.89
C SER A 389 8.54 -26.46 -13.53
N GLU A 390 8.57 -25.19 -13.94
CA GLU A 390 9.69 -24.27 -13.67
C GLU A 390 9.92 -24.03 -12.16
N GLN A 391 8.87 -24.12 -11.34
CA GLN A 391 8.95 -23.86 -9.90
C GLN A 391 9.39 -25.09 -9.08
N LEU A 392 9.37 -26.28 -9.67
CA LEU A 392 9.92 -27.49 -9.04
C LEU A 392 11.42 -27.48 -9.33
N GLU A 393 12.24 -27.14 -8.33
CA GLU A 393 13.71 -26.97 -8.41
C GLU A 393 14.49 -28.22 -8.89
N GLN A 394 13.79 -29.29 -9.29
CA GLN A 394 14.33 -30.50 -9.87
C GLN A 394 14.51 -30.33 -11.39
N SER A 395 15.68 -29.88 -11.80
CA SER A 395 16.11 -29.86 -13.20
C SER A 395 16.18 -31.29 -13.80
N PRO A 396 15.82 -31.52 -15.08
CA PRO A 396 14.62 -31.11 -15.78
C PRO A 396 13.56 -32.21 -15.61
N ALA A 397 12.88 -32.29 -14.46
CA ALA A 397 11.81 -33.25 -14.29
C ALA A 397 10.51 -32.65 -14.83
N ALA A 398 9.94 -33.28 -15.85
CA ALA A 398 8.59 -33.00 -16.32
C ALA A 398 7.62 -32.96 -15.13
N LEU A 399 6.58 -32.12 -15.20
CA LEU A 399 5.56 -32.05 -14.16
C LEU A 399 5.09 -33.46 -13.78
N PRO A 400 5.04 -33.83 -12.48
CA PRO A 400 4.62 -35.16 -12.07
C PRO A 400 3.30 -35.56 -12.74
N HIS A 401 3.20 -36.81 -13.18
CA HIS A 401 1.99 -37.29 -13.86
C HIS A 401 0.72 -37.04 -13.03
N SER A 402 0.80 -37.20 -11.71
CA SER A 402 -0.29 -36.90 -10.79
C SER A 402 -0.75 -35.44 -10.84
N TRP A 403 0.16 -34.48 -10.99
CA TRP A 403 -0.17 -33.06 -11.14
C TRP A 403 -0.77 -32.76 -12.51
N ARG A 404 -0.29 -33.42 -13.58
CA ARG A 404 -0.94 -33.34 -14.90
C ARG A 404 -2.37 -33.87 -14.86
N VAL A 405 -2.60 -34.97 -14.14
CA VAL A 405 -3.95 -35.50 -13.90
C VAL A 405 -4.79 -34.49 -13.12
N ALA A 406 -4.26 -33.87 -12.06
CA ALA A 406 -4.95 -32.81 -11.32
C ALA A 406 -5.37 -31.63 -12.21
N ILE A 407 -4.50 -31.19 -13.12
CA ILE A 407 -4.83 -30.14 -14.10
C ILE A 407 -5.98 -30.58 -15.01
N SER A 408 -5.95 -31.82 -15.51
CA SER A 408 -7.00 -32.36 -16.40
C SER A 408 -8.38 -32.49 -15.74
N ARG A 409 -8.44 -32.50 -14.40
CA ARG A 409 -9.70 -32.53 -13.63
C ARG A 409 -10.33 -31.16 -13.47
N VAL A 410 -9.63 -30.07 -13.77
CA VAL A 410 -10.22 -28.73 -13.74
C VAL A 410 -11.06 -28.54 -15.01
N PRO A 411 -12.38 -28.35 -14.91
CA PRO A 411 -13.26 -28.32 -16.08
C PRO A 411 -12.88 -27.23 -17.08
N GLY A 412 -12.64 -27.60 -18.34
CA GLY A 412 -12.36 -26.65 -19.42
C GLY A 412 -10.99 -25.96 -19.36
N LEU A 413 -10.11 -26.40 -18.46
CA LEU A 413 -8.77 -25.81 -18.32
C LEU A 413 -7.83 -26.28 -19.44
N ASP A 414 -7.32 -25.32 -20.21
CA ASP A 414 -6.27 -25.57 -21.21
C ASP A 414 -4.87 -25.38 -20.57
N PRO A 415 -4.11 -26.45 -20.32
CA PRO A 415 -2.80 -26.38 -19.66
C PRO A 415 -1.75 -25.59 -20.47
N GLY A 416 -1.97 -25.40 -21.78
CA GLY A 416 -1.09 -24.64 -22.66
C GLY A 416 -1.31 -23.12 -22.56
N ARG A 417 -2.43 -22.66 -21.99
CA ARG A 417 -2.71 -21.23 -21.85
C ARG A 417 -2.06 -20.63 -20.61
N PRO A 418 -1.72 -19.32 -20.65
CA PRO A 418 -1.18 -18.63 -19.49
C PRO A 418 -2.17 -18.61 -18.31
N ALA A 419 -1.67 -18.78 -17.09
CA ALA A 419 -2.51 -18.77 -15.88
C ALA A 419 -3.31 -17.45 -15.69
N VAL A 420 -2.91 -16.34 -16.33
CA VAL A 420 -3.70 -15.10 -16.32
C VAL A 420 -5.06 -15.21 -17.02
N SER A 421 -5.30 -16.28 -17.79
CA SER A 421 -6.61 -16.57 -18.38
C SER A 421 -7.52 -17.41 -17.48
N MET A 422 -7.02 -17.92 -16.35
CA MET A 422 -7.81 -18.72 -15.42
C MET A 422 -8.74 -17.86 -14.58
N GLU A 423 -9.97 -18.32 -14.41
CA GLU A 423 -10.91 -17.71 -13.48
C GLU A 423 -10.51 -18.04 -12.02
N PRO A 424 -10.90 -17.21 -11.03
CA PRO A 424 -10.58 -17.46 -9.64
C PRO A 424 -11.01 -18.84 -9.13
N GLU A 425 -12.15 -19.37 -9.61
CA GLU A 425 -12.64 -20.69 -9.20
C GLU A 425 -11.80 -21.83 -9.79
N ASP A 426 -11.21 -21.67 -10.98
CA ASP A 426 -10.29 -22.67 -11.57
C ASP A 426 -9.06 -22.86 -10.68
N PHE A 427 -8.55 -21.77 -10.10
CA PHE A 427 -7.46 -21.85 -9.13
C PHE A 427 -7.88 -22.56 -7.84
N VAL A 428 -9.11 -22.37 -7.37
CA VAL A 428 -9.64 -23.07 -6.19
C VAL A 428 -9.73 -24.58 -6.49
N THR A 429 -10.28 -24.96 -7.64
CA THR A 429 -10.39 -26.36 -8.06
C THR A 429 -9.01 -27.00 -8.23
N LEU A 430 -8.08 -26.33 -8.92
CA LEU A 430 -6.72 -26.84 -9.07
C LEU A 430 -6.01 -26.98 -7.72
N THR A 431 -6.18 -26.02 -6.81
CA THR A 431 -5.61 -26.11 -5.46
C THR A 431 -6.17 -27.32 -4.72
N ALA A 432 -7.48 -27.57 -4.77
CA ALA A 432 -8.10 -28.73 -4.14
C ALA A 432 -7.52 -30.05 -4.67
N GLU A 433 -7.48 -30.20 -6.00
CA GLU A 433 -6.91 -31.42 -6.63
C GLU A 433 -5.44 -31.63 -6.26
N LEU A 434 -4.65 -30.57 -6.20
CA LEU A 434 -3.24 -30.66 -5.79
C LEU A 434 -3.09 -30.98 -4.30
N CYS A 435 -3.94 -30.44 -3.43
CA CYS A 435 -3.90 -30.71 -1.98
C CYS A 435 -4.08 -32.22 -1.69
N ARG A 436 -4.94 -32.92 -2.45
CA ARG A 436 -5.09 -34.38 -2.37
C ARG A 436 -3.81 -35.15 -2.68
N LEU A 437 -2.90 -34.53 -3.42
CA LEU A 437 -1.61 -35.08 -3.82
C LEU A 437 -0.47 -34.63 -2.89
N GLY A 438 -0.79 -34.07 -1.71
CA GLY A 438 0.20 -33.59 -0.75
C GLY A 438 0.74 -32.19 -1.04
N PHE A 439 0.05 -31.38 -1.85
CA PHE A 439 0.37 -29.96 -2.00
C PHE A 439 0.01 -29.19 -0.73
N GLU A 440 0.87 -29.26 0.28
CA GLU A 440 0.64 -28.57 1.55
C GLU A 440 0.97 -27.08 1.46
N GLY A 441 0.15 -26.23 2.08
CA GLY A 441 0.57 -24.88 2.44
C GLY A 441 1.35 -24.95 3.75
N VAL A 442 2.55 -24.35 3.83
CA VAL A 442 3.31 -24.31 5.10
C VAL A 442 2.41 -23.73 6.21
N GLY A 443 2.14 -24.56 7.22
CA GLY A 443 1.55 -24.17 8.51
C GLY A 443 0.03 -23.95 8.51
N ASP A 444 -0.73 -25.03 8.54
CA ASP A 444 -1.89 -25.16 9.43
C ASP A 444 -1.94 -26.61 9.87
N GLY A 445 -1.76 -26.86 11.17
CA GLY A 445 -1.72 -28.18 11.80
C GLY A 445 -3.06 -28.92 11.80
N ARG A 446 -3.73 -28.99 10.65
CA ARG A 446 -4.78 -29.98 10.39
C ARG A 446 -4.24 -30.97 9.38
N ALA A 447 -4.01 -32.19 9.85
CA ALA A 447 -3.75 -33.33 8.99
C ALA A 447 -4.84 -33.42 7.91
N PRO A 448 -4.50 -33.87 6.69
CA PRO A 448 -5.50 -34.19 5.69
C PRO A 448 -6.52 -35.17 6.30
N ARG A 449 -7.82 -34.93 6.07
CA ARG A 449 -8.84 -35.93 6.42
C ARG A 449 -8.51 -37.22 5.68
N ALA A 450 -8.57 -38.34 6.39
CA ALA A 450 -8.37 -39.64 5.77
C ALA A 450 -9.42 -39.84 4.66
N PRO A 451 -9.06 -40.42 3.51
CA PRO A 451 -10.03 -40.73 2.46
C PRO A 451 -11.09 -41.70 3.03
N GLY A 452 -12.34 -41.23 3.16
CA GLY A 452 -13.46 -42.02 3.67
C GLY A 452 -14.31 -41.37 4.77
N GLU A 453 -13.95 -40.18 5.27
CA GLU A 453 -14.83 -39.45 6.21
C GLU A 453 -15.91 -38.68 5.44
N ASP A 454 -17.14 -39.20 5.49
CA ASP A 454 -18.32 -38.48 4.99
C ASP A 454 -18.46 -37.12 5.69
N PRO A 455 -18.92 -36.07 4.98
CA PRO A 455 -19.22 -34.80 5.62
C PRO A 455 -20.24 -35.02 6.75
N PRO A 456 -20.15 -34.29 7.88
CA PRO A 456 -21.18 -34.37 8.90
C PRO A 456 -22.51 -34.01 8.24
N PHE A 457 -23.41 -34.99 8.22
CA PHE A 457 -24.79 -34.84 7.81
C PHE A 457 -25.35 -33.58 8.51
N ARG A 458 -25.75 -32.57 7.73
CA ARG A 458 -26.59 -31.47 8.24
C ARG A 458 -27.96 -32.08 8.55
N GLY A 459 -28.10 -32.57 9.77
CA GLY A 459 -29.39 -32.93 10.34
C GLY A 459 -30.28 -31.69 10.45
N GLN A 460 -31.36 -31.73 9.69
CA GLN A 460 -32.68 -31.16 9.96
C GLN A 460 -32.77 -29.68 10.36
N LEU A 461 -33.18 -28.88 9.36
CA LEU A 461 -34.29 -27.94 9.56
C LEU A 461 -35.43 -28.67 10.27
N MET A 462 -35.75 -28.27 11.50
CA MET A 462 -37.06 -28.51 12.08
C MET A 462 -37.57 -27.23 12.75
N SER A 463 -38.72 -26.82 12.22
CA SER A 463 -39.77 -25.91 12.74
C SER A 463 -39.38 -24.54 13.24
#